data_AF-A0A967WZ35-F1
#
_entry.id   AF-A0A967WZ35-F1
#
_cell.length_a   1.000
_cell.length_b   1.000
_cell.length_c   1.000
_cell.angle_alpha   90.00
_cell.angle_beta   90.00
_cell.angle_gamma   90.00
#
_symmetry.space_group_name_H-M   'P 1'
#
loop_
_entity.id
_entity.type
_entity.pdbx_description
1 polymer ?
#
loop_
_entity_poly.entity_id
_entity_poly.type
_entity_poly.pdbx_seq_one_letter_code
_entity_poly.pdbx_strand_id
1 'polypeptide(L)'
;NHGLSAAGMFLLVGVVYERTHTRSLASYGGLFPLMPIYGGILTFTGMASLGLPGLNGFVSEFLVVRGVWPIFTLYTALTMLGLLI
;
A
#
# COMPACT_ATOMS: atom_id res chain seq x y z
N ASN A 1 -8.82 1.96 -8.45
CA ASN A 1 -8.07 2.35 -7.23
C ASN A 1 -6.62 1.83 -7.32
N HIS A 2 -6.39 0.51 -7.38
CA HIS A 2 -5.06 -0.10 -7.33
C HIS A 2 -4.01 0.45 -8.32
N GLY A 3 -4.41 0.80 -9.54
CA GLY A 3 -3.48 1.29 -10.56
C GLY A 3 -2.77 2.59 -10.16
N LEU A 4 -3.46 3.49 -9.44
CA LEU A 4 -2.89 4.78 -9.05
C LEU A 4 -1.87 4.62 -7.91
N SER A 5 -2.20 3.82 -6.89
CA SER A 5 -1.29 3.54 -5.77
C SER A 5 -0.07 2.73 -6.23
N ALA A 6 -0.26 1.73 -7.09
CA ALA A 6 0.83 0.95 -7.66
C ALA A 6 1.76 1.81 -8.53
N ALA A 7 1.21 2.61 -9.45
CA ALA A 7 2.01 3.52 -10.28
C ALA A 7 2.79 4.54 -9.43
N GLY A 8 2.17 5.09 -8.38
CA GLY A 8 2.82 5.97 -7.42
C GLY A 8 3.98 5.28 -6.68
N MET A 9 3.77 4.07 -6.17
CA MET A 9 4.82 3.29 -5.50
C MET A 9 5.99 2.97 -6.43
N PHE A 10 5.72 2.54 -7.67
CA PHE A 10 6.77 2.25 -8.65
C PHE A 10 7.56 3.50 -9.03
N LEU A 11 6.91 4.65 -9.19
CA LEU A 11 7.58 5.92 -9.45
C LEU A 11 8.49 6.30 -8.27
N LEU A 12 7.96 6.26 -7.05
CA LEU A 12 8.72 6.65 -5.86
C LEU A 12 9.92 5.72 -5.66
N VAL A 13 9.71 4.41 -5.60
CA VAL A 13 10.82 3.45 -5.48
C VAL A 13 11.82 3.60 -6.64
N GLY A 14 11.34 3.89 -7.85
CA GLY A 14 12.20 4.18 -9.01
C GLY A 14 13.13 5.37 -8.79
N VAL A 15 12.63 6.48 -8.21
CA VAL A 15 13.44 7.65 -7.87
C VAL A 15 14.48 7.32 -6.79
N VAL A 16 14.12 6.53 -5.77
CA VAL A 16 15.08 6.11 -4.73
C VAL A 16 16.17 5.22 -5.34
N TYR A 17 15.79 4.29 -6.21
CA TYR A 17 16.72 3.42 -6.91
C TYR A 17 17.68 4.22 -7.79
N GLU A 18 17.18 5.16 -8.59
CA GLU A 18 18.02 6.02 -9.45
C GLU A 18 19.09 6.77 -8.65
N ARG A 19 18.80 7.16 -7.40
CA ARG A 19 19.74 7.89 -6.54
C ARG A 19 20.76 7.01 -5.84
N THR A 20 20.46 5.74 -5.62
CA THR A 20 21.26 4.87 -4.75
C THR A 20 21.83 3.66 -5.47
N HIS A 21 21.33 3.33 -6.66
CA HIS A 21 21.72 2.21 -7.50
C HIS A 21 21.74 0.86 -6.77
N THR A 22 20.98 0.73 -5.68
CA THR A 22 20.86 -0.50 -4.88
C THR A 22 19.41 -0.91 -4.74
N ARG A 23 19.14 -2.21 -4.77
CA ARG A 23 17.81 -2.78 -4.45
C ARG A 23 17.78 -3.48 -3.10
N SER A 24 18.90 -3.43 -2.37
CA SER A 24 19.02 -4.08 -1.06
C SER A 24 18.27 -3.28 0.00
N LEU A 25 17.19 -3.85 0.56
CA LEU A 25 16.47 -3.26 1.69
C LEU A 25 17.38 -3.06 2.91
N ALA A 26 18.35 -3.95 3.14
CA ALA A 26 19.29 -3.85 4.26
C ALA A 26 20.19 -2.61 4.17
N SER A 27 20.38 -2.06 2.98
CA SER A 27 21.15 -0.83 2.76
C SER A 27 20.32 0.44 2.95
N TYR A 28 18.99 0.32 3.02
CA TYR A 28 18.08 1.44 3.20
C TYR A 28 17.73 1.62 4.67
N GLY A 29 18.15 2.76 5.24
CA GLY A 29 17.82 3.17 6.60
C GLY A 29 17.79 4.68 6.72
N GLY A 30 16.89 5.22 7.55
CA GLY A 30 16.86 6.66 7.83
C GLY A 30 16.40 7.55 6.67
N LEU A 31 15.64 7.03 5.70
CA LEU A 31 15.16 7.82 4.56
C LEU A 31 14.26 9.00 4.98
N PHE A 32 13.39 8.77 5.97
CA PHE A 32 12.45 9.78 6.47
C PHE A 32 13.13 10.99 7.12
N PRO A 33 14.08 10.85 8.07
CA PRO A 33 14.78 12.01 8.62
C PRO A 33 15.67 12.74 7.60
N LEU A 34 16.14 12.06 6.55
CA LEU A 34 16.95 12.69 5.49
C LEU A 34 16.10 13.46 4.47
N MET A 35 14.92 12.95 4.12
CA MET A 35 14.02 13.55 3.13
C MET A 35 12.57 13.52 3.63
N PRO A 36 12.17 14.36 4.61
CA PRO A 36 10.90 14.23 5.32
C PRO A 36 9.67 14.40 4.43
N ILE A 37 9.71 15.30 3.45
CA ILE A 37 8.61 15.47 2.48
C ILE A 37 8.46 14.21 1.63
N TYR A 38 9.57 13.71 1.10
CA TYR A 38 9.58 12.51 0.25
C TYR A 38 9.19 11.26 1.03
N GLY A 39 9.73 11.09 2.24
CA GLY A 39 9.37 10.01 3.15
C GLY A 39 7.89 10.08 3.56
N GLY A 40 7.33 11.29 3.73
CA GLY A 40 5.91 11.50 3.94
C GLY A 40 5.06 11.01 2.77
N ILE A 41 5.42 11.40 1.54
CA ILE A 41 4.72 10.96 0.32
C ILE A 41 4.84 9.44 0.12
N LEU A 42 6.04 8.88 0.33
CA LEU A 42 6.29 7.43 0.28
C LEU A 42 5.42 6.68 1.29
N THR A 43 5.39 7.15 2.53
CA THR A 43 4.58 6.55 3.61
C THR A 43 3.11 6.65 3.28
N PHE A 44 2.63 7.82 2.85
CA PHE A 44 1.24 8.03 2.46
C PHE A 44 0.81 7.13 1.30
N THR A 45 1.66 7.01 0.28
CA THR A 45 1.40 6.15 -0.89
C THR A 45 1.42 4.66 -0.51
N GLY A 46 2.33 4.26 0.38
CA GLY A 46 2.37 2.91 0.94
C GLY A 46 1.12 2.59 1.77
N MET A 47 0.71 3.51 2.64
CA MET A 47 -0.54 3.41 3.40
C MET A 47 -1.77 3.30 2.48
N ALA A 48 -1.79 4.05 1.38
CA ALA A 48 -2.88 3.98 0.40
C ALA A 48 -2.91 2.62 -0.34
N SER A 49 -1.77 1.95 -0.45
CA SER A 49 -1.67 0.59 -1.01
C SER A 49 -2.11 -0.51 -0.05
N LEU A 50 -2.13 -0.24 1.27
CA LEU A 50 -2.60 -1.17 2.30
C LEU A 50 -4.11 -1.11 2.54
N GLY A 51 -4.85 -0.25 1.83
CA GLY A 51 -6.29 -0.17 1.99
C GLY A 51 -6.75 0.43 3.33
N LEU A 52 -5.94 1.28 3.97
CA LEU A 52 -6.30 1.89 5.25
C LEU A 52 -7.61 2.73 5.18
N PRO A 53 -8.42 2.74 6.25
CA PRO A 53 -9.64 3.54 6.31
C PRO A 53 -9.38 5.02 5.99
N GLY A 54 -10.14 5.58 5.06
CA GLY A 54 -9.98 6.96 4.59
C GLY A 54 -9.05 7.13 3.38
N LEU A 55 -8.42 6.06 2.89
CA LEU A 55 -7.64 6.06 1.65
C LEU A 55 -8.37 5.36 0.51
N ASN A 56 -7.84 5.53 -0.70
CA ASN A 56 -8.51 5.16 -1.94
C ASN A 56 -8.86 3.65 -2.03
N GLY A 57 -8.09 2.76 -1.38
CA GLY A 57 -8.28 1.30 -1.44
C GLY A 57 -9.43 0.77 -0.60
N PHE A 58 -9.63 1.38 0.56
CA PHE A 58 -10.60 0.92 1.55
C PHE A 58 -12.03 0.87 1.04
N VAL A 59 -12.45 1.90 0.29
CA VAL A 59 -13.84 2.00 -0.19
C VAL A 59 -14.18 0.81 -1.10
N SER A 60 -13.30 0.47 -2.03
CA SER A 60 -13.51 -0.69 -2.91
C SER A 60 -13.51 -2.01 -2.14
N GLU A 61 -12.54 -2.21 -1.23
CA GLU A 61 -12.40 -3.44 -0.46
C GLU A 61 -13.61 -3.67 0.46
N PHE A 62 -14.03 -2.62 1.17
CA PHE A 62 -15.21 -2.68 2.05
C PHE A 62 -16.49 -3.03 1.29
N LEU A 63 -16.72 -2.39 0.13
CA LEU A 63 -17.90 -2.66 -0.68
C LEU A 63 -17.94 -4.11 -1.19
N VAL A 64 -16.79 -4.66 -1.60
CA VAL A 64 -16.67 -6.05 -2.06
C VAL A 64 -16.95 -7.02 -0.93
N VAL A 65 -16.33 -6.82 0.24
CA VAL A 65 -16.50 -7.69 1.42
C VAL A 65 -17.95 -7.69 1.87
N ARG A 66 -18.55 -6.51 2.05
CA ARG A 66 -19.99 -6.39 2.36
C ARG A 66 -20.79 -7.13 1.30
N GLY A 67 -20.49 -6.89 0.01
CA GLY A 67 -21.24 -7.42 -1.13
C GLY A 67 -21.36 -8.93 -1.13
N VAL A 68 -20.25 -9.61 -0.84
CA VAL A 68 -20.13 -11.08 -0.89
C VAL A 68 -20.52 -11.74 0.44
N TRP A 69 -20.47 -11.01 1.56
CA TRP A 69 -20.74 -11.53 2.90
C TRP A 69 -22.01 -12.40 3.04
N PRO A 70 -23.18 -12.02 2.52
CA PRO A 70 -24.40 -12.84 2.66
C PRO A 70 -24.44 -14.07 1.75
N ILE A 71 -23.58 -14.17 0.74
CA ILE A 71 -23.58 -15.26 -0.25
C ILE A 71 -22.51 -16.30 0.09
N PHE A 72 -21.30 -15.84 0.42
CA PHE A 72 -20.13 -16.71 0.65
C PHE A 72 -19.41 -16.34 1.95
N THR A 73 -20.11 -16.38 3.08
CA THR A 73 -19.60 -15.90 4.38
C THR A 73 -18.29 -16.57 4.80
N LEU A 74 -18.18 -17.89 4.70
CA LEU A 74 -16.97 -18.62 5.11
C LEU A 74 -15.75 -18.26 4.25
N TYR A 75 -15.91 -18.25 2.92
CA TYR A 75 -14.84 -17.87 2.01
C TYR A 75 -14.44 -16.40 2.19
N THR A 76 -15.41 -15.52 2.40
CA THR A 76 -15.14 -14.10 2.67
C THR A 76 -14.35 -13.95 3.98
N ALA A 77 -14.73 -14.63 5.05
CA ALA A 77 -14.00 -14.61 6.31
C ALA A 77 -12.55 -15.09 6.18
N LEU A 78 -12.29 -16.13 5.37
CA LEU A 78 -10.93 -16.59 5.07
C LEU A 78 -10.12 -15.53 4.31
N THR A 79 -10.71 -14.86 3.32
CA THR A 79 -10.01 -13.80 2.57
C THR A 79 -9.66 -12.58 3.41
N MET A 80 -10.46 -12.28 4.45
CA MET A 80 -10.19 -11.17 5.37
C MET A 80 -8.89 -11.37 6.17
N LEU A 81 -8.43 -12.61 6.37
CA LEU A 81 -7.12 -12.86 6.97
C LEU A 81 -5.99 -12.28 6.11
N GLY A 82 -6.13 -12.31 4.79
CA GLY A 82 -5.17 -11.72 3.86
C GLY A 82 -5.17 -10.18 3.85
N LEU A 83 -6.20 -9.53 4.42
CA LEU A 83 -6.18 -8.08 4.67
C LEU A 83 -5.49 -7.72 5.99
N LEU A 84 -5.34 -8.69 6.89
CA LEU A 84 -4.79 -8.50 8.23
C LEU A 84 -3.27 -8.77 8.29
N ILE A 85 -2.75 -9.56 7.35
CA ILE A 85 -1.35 -10.00 7.21
C ILE A 85 -0.70 -9.23 6.06
#